data_AF-A0A1Y3SM61-F1
#
_entry.id   AF-A0A1Y3SM61-F1
#
_cell.length_a   1.000
_cell.length_b   1.000
_cell.length_c   1.000
_cell.angle_alpha   90.00
_cell.angle_beta   90.00
_cell.angle_gamma   90.00
#
_symmetry.space_group_name_H-M   'P 1'
#
loop_
_entity.id
_entity.type
_entity.pdbx_description
1 polymer ?
#
loop_
_entity_poly.entity_id
_entity_poly.type
_entity_poly.pdbx_seq_one_letter_code
_entity_poly.pdbx_strand_id
1 'polypeptide(L)' 'MNINTKNLVSITEANQNFSKVARLVDENGSVIILKNNVPRYLVMEFSAAEQEEFADDEDIMAISKRLIEKNRQAYEVLAK' A
#
# COMPACT_ATOMS: atom_id res chain seq x y z
N MET A 1 -3.43 0.96 -2.27
CA MET A 1 -2.04 0.63 -2.67
C MET A 1 -1.99 0.14 -4.10
N ASN A 2 -1.11 0.72 -4.94
CA ASN A 2 -0.73 0.10 -6.21
C ASN A 2 0.35 -0.94 -5.87
N ILE A 3 -0.03 -2.22 -5.74
CA ILE A 3 0.93 -3.28 -5.42
C ILE A 3 1.89 -3.43 -6.60
N ASN A 4 3.12 -2.96 -6.41
CA ASN A 4 4.16 -3.07 -7.43
C ASN A 4 4.63 -4.54 -7.46
N THR A 5 4.12 -5.31 -8.43
CA THR A 5 4.37 -6.75 -8.58
C THR A 5 5.85 -7.11 -8.85
N LYS A 6 6.72 -6.10 -9.03
CA LYS A 6 8.16 -6.26 -9.25
C LYS A 6 8.94 -6.67 -7.99
N ASN A 7 8.33 -6.58 -6.80
CA ASN A 7 9.02 -6.79 -5.53
C ASN A 7 8.56 -8.06 -4.81
N LEU A 8 8.34 -9.15 -5.56
CA LEU A 8 7.96 -10.44 -5.00
C LEU A 8 9.21 -11.30 -4.79
N VAL A 9 9.47 -11.71 -3.54
CA VAL A 9 10.58 -12.61 -3.20
C VAL A 9 10.05 -13.87 -2.52
N SER A 10 10.72 -15.00 -2.71
CA SER A 10 10.36 -16.21 -1.96
C SER A 10 10.85 -16.11 -0.51
N ILE A 11 10.19 -16.81 0.41
CA ILE A 11 10.63 -16.91 1.82
C ILE A 11 12.05 -17.48 1.94
N THR A 12 12.43 -18.39 1.04
CA THR A 12 13.78 -18.95 1.01
C THR A 12 14.81 -17.89 0.64
N GLU A 13 14.54 -17.07 -0.38
CA GLU A 13 15.45 -15.98 -0.78
C GLU A 13 15.54 -14.91 0.30
N ALA A 14 14.42 -14.54 0.92
CA ALA A 14 14.42 -13.56 2.01
C ALA A 14 15.24 -14.03 3.21
N ASN A 15 15.16 -15.31 3.57
CA ASN A 15 15.93 -15.88 4.67
C ASN A 15 17.44 -15.97 4.36
N GLN A 16 17.81 -16.24 3.11
CA GLN A 16 19.22 -16.40 2.71
C GLN A 16 19.90 -15.06 2.40
N ASN A 17 19.15 -14.09 1.87
CA ASN A 17 19.67 -12.83 1.33
C ASN A 17 18.95 -11.61 1.93
N PHE A 18 18.72 -11.60 3.25
CA PHE A 18 17.93 -10.54 3.88
C PHE A 18 18.48 -9.13 3.60
N SER A 19 19.80 -8.94 3.61
CA SER A 19 20.42 -7.64 3.29
C SER A 19 20.12 -7.16 1.87
N LYS A 20 19.95 -8.08 0.91
CA LYS A 20 19.51 -7.73 -0.46
C LYS A 20 18.05 -7.32 -0.47
N VAL A 21 17.20 -8.02 0.29
CA VAL A 21 15.79 -7.65 0.46
C VAL A 21 15.63 -6.27 1.09
N ALA A 22 16.43 -5.95 2.11
CA ALA A 22 16.44 -4.62 2.73
C ALA A 22 16.77 -3.52 1.70
N ARG A 23 17.81 -3.71 0.87
CA ARG A 23 18.12 -2.75 -0.21
C ARG A 23 16.98 -2.59 -1.23
N LEU A 24 16.28 -3.68 -1.56
CA LEU A 24 15.10 -3.61 -2.44
C LEU A 24 13.96 -2.80 -1.81
N VAL A 25 13.84 -2.83 -0.47
CA VAL A 25 12.91 -1.97 0.27
C VAL A 25 13.36 -0.52 0.21
N ASP A 26 14.65 -0.23 0.42
CA ASP A 26 15.18 1.14 0.31
C ASP A 26 14.94 1.75 -1.08
N GLU A 27 15.04 0.93 -2.14
CA GLU A 27 14.87 1.37 -3.53
C GLU A 27 13.40 1.48 -3.95
N ASN A 28 12.54 0.56 -3.51
CA ASN A 28 11.17 0.43 -4.04
C ASN A 28 10.08 0.63 -2.99
N GLY A 29 10.44 1.01 -1.77
CA GLY A 29 9.56 1.29 -0.64
C GLY A 29 9.04 0.04 0.10
N SER A 30 8.75 -1.06 -0.61
CA SER A 30 8.26 -2.29 0.02
C SER A 30 8.53 -3.54 -0.80
N VAL A 31 8.60 -4.69 -0.13
CA VAL A 31 8.82 -6.02 -0.71
C VAL A 31 7.82 -7.02 -0.13
N ILE A 32 7.21 -7.84 -0.98
CA ILE A 32 6.29 -8.90 -0.58
C ILE A 32 7.01 -10.24 -0.59
N ILE A 33 6.93 -10.96 0.53
CA ILE A 33 7.48 -12.30 0.66
C ILE A 33 6.39 -13.35 0.45
N LEU A 34 6.66 -14.26 -0.48
CA LEU A 34 5.83 -15.41 -0.81
C LEU A 34 6.22 -16.64 0.02
N LYS A 35 5.24 -17.32 0.60
CA LYS A 35 5.39 -18.67 1.18
C LYS A 35 4.53 -19.64 0.40
N ASN A 36 5.14 -20.65 -0.21
CA ASN A 36 4.46 -21.60 -1.11
C ASN A 36 3.69 -20.88 -2.24
N ASN A 37 4.34 -19.90 -2.88
CA ASN A 37 3.76 -19.04 -3.94
C ASN A 37 2.56 -18.18 -3.53
N VAL A 38 2.27 -18.09 -2.23
CA VAL A 38 1.21 -17.22 -1.70
C VAL A 38 1.83 -16.03 -0.97
N PRO A 39 1.45 -14.78 -1.30
CA PRO A 39 1.86 -13.59 -0.55
C PRO A 39 1.51 -13.75 0.93
N ARG A 40 2.50 -13.63 1.81
CA ARG A 40 2.28 -13.89 3.24
C ARG A 40 2.92 -12.89 4.19
N TYR A 41 3.96 -12.20 3.76
CA TYR A 41 4.61 -11.17 4.56
C TYR A 41 4.92 -9.94 3.71
N LEU A 42 4.96 -8.78 4.35
CA LEU A 42 5.38 -7.50 3.79
C LEU A 42 6.58 -7.00 4.58
N VAL A 43 7.59 -6.52 3.88
CA VAL A 43 8.73 -5.80 4.46
C VAL A 43 8.69 -4.39 3.88
N MET A 44 8.72 -3.39 4.75
CA MET A 44 8.73 -1.98 4.38
C MET A 44 9.50 -1.18 5.43
N GLU A 45 9.83 0.07 5.13
CA GLU A 45 10.45 0.95 6.10
C GLU A 45 9.51 1.23 7.28
N PHE A 46 10.05 1.29 8.49
CA PHE A 46 9.27 1.51 9.70
C PHE A 46 8.52 2.84 9.69
N SER A 47 9.17 3.91 9.23
CA SER A 47 8.58 5.25 9.11
C SER A 47 7.34 5.28 8.20
N ALA A 48 7.39 4.53 7.08
CA ALA A 48 6.28 4.39 6.16
C ALA A 48 5.13 3.58 6.77
N ALA A 49 5.44 2.54 7.56
CA ALA A 49 4.43 1.78 8.29
C ALA A 49 3.72 2.63 9.35
N GLU A 50 4.47 3.44 10.11
CA GLU A 50 3.87 4.38 11.07
C GLU A 50 2.96 5.39 10.34
N GLN A 51 3.41 5.96 9.23
CA GLN A 51 2.62 6.92 8.47
C GLN A 51 1.30 6.32 7.93
N GLU A 52 1.29 5.03 7.55
CA GLU A 52 0.04 4.34 7.19
C GLU A 52 -0.85 4.03 8.39
N GLU A 53 -0.28 3.70 9.55
CA GLU A 53 -1.06 3.45 10.79
C GLU A 53 -1.78 4.72 11.29
N PHE A 54 -1.17 5.89 11.11
CA PHE A 54 -1.77 7.18 11.51
C PHE A 54 -2.74 7.77 10.48
N ALA A 55 -2.85 7.21 9.28
CA ALA A 55 -3.69 7.77 8.20
C ALA A 55 -5.20 7.43 8.31
N ASP A 56 -5.61 6.67 9.34
CA ASP A 56 -6.88 5.93 9.29
C ASP A 56 -8.16 6.74 9.60
N ASP A 57 -8.12 7.99 10.06
CA ASP A 57 -9.36 8.74 10.41
C ASP A 57 -9.57 10.09 9.69
N GLU A 58 -8.53 10.82 9.27
CA GLU A 58 -8.74 12.16 8.69
C GLU A 58 -9.11 12.16 7.19
N ASP A 59 -8.83 11.07 6.46
CA ASP A 59 -8.90 11.09 4.99
C ASP A 59 -10.25 10.69 4.39
N ILE A 60 -11.09 9.88 5.07
CA ILE A 60 -12.39 9.47 4.51
C ILE A 60 -13.30 10.67 4.29
N MET A 61 -13.32 11.61 5.24
CA MET A 61 -14.18 12.79 5.15
C MET A 61 -13.68 13.79 4.12
N ALA A 62 -12.36 13.95 3.99
CA ALA A 62 -11.73 14.78 2.96
C ALA A 62 -11.95 14.21 1.55
N ILE A 63 -11.79 12.90 1.38
CA ILE A 63 -12.06 12.19 0.12
C ILE A 63 -13.55 12.30 -0.23
N SER A 64 -14.44 12.08 0.74
CA SER A 64 -15.89 12.19 0.54
C SER A 64 -16.29 13.61 0.11
N LYS A 65 -15.78 14.65 0.77
CA LYS A 65 -16.02 16.05 0.39
C LYS A 65 -15.57 16.33 -1.04
N ARG A 66 -14.34 15.90 -1.40
CA ARG A 66 -13.79 16.09 -2.75
C ARG A 66 -14.60 15.35 -3.83
N LEU A 67 -15.06 14.13 -3.56
CA LEU A 67 -15.87 13.34 -4.48
C LEU A 67 -17.28 13.94 -4.67
N ILE A 68 -17.88 14.43 -3.59
CA ILE A 68 -19.19 15.11 -3.62
C ILE A 68 -19.07 16.42 -4.42
N GLU A 69 -18.04 17.24 -4.19
CA GLU A 69 -17.84 18.47 -4.96
C GLU A 69 -17.62 18.20 -6.45
N LYS A 70 -16.79 17.21 -6.78
CA LYS A 70 -16.48 16.88 -8.18
C LYS A 70 -17.70 16.37 -8.95
N ASN A 71 -18.62 15.68 -8.28
CA ASN A 71 -19.78 15.05 -8.92
C ASN A 71 -21.12 15.69 -8.51
N ARG A 72 -21.08 16.90 -7.94
CA ARG A 72 -22.25 17.58 -7.39
C ARG A 72 -23.42 17.65 -8.38
N GLN A 73 -23.14 18.00 -9.63
CA GLN A 73 -24.16 18.06 -10.69
C GLN A 73 -24.78 16.68 -11.00
N ALA A 74 -24.00 15.60 -10.93
CA ALA A 74 -24.53 14.25 -11.17
C ALA A 74 -25.43 13.80 -10.01
N TYR A 75 -25.09 14.14 -8.77
CA TYR A 75 -25.93 13.87 -7.60
C TYR A 75 -27.22 14.69 -7.61
N GLU A 76 -27.18 15.96 -8.02
CA GLU A 76 -28.36 16.83 -8.13
C GLU A 76 -29.37 16.31 -9.17
N VAL A 77 -28.92 15.63 -10.23
CA VAL A 77 -29.78 15.01 -11.24
C VAL A 77 -30.38 13.68 -10.76
N LEU A 78 -29.62 12.89 -9.98
CA LEU A 78 -30.08 11.61 -9.41
C LEU A 78 -31.03 11.77 -8.21
N ALA A 79 -31.02 12.93 -7.56
CA ALA A 79 -31.89 13.24 -6.43
C ALA A 79 -33.29 13.75 -6.84
N LYS A 80 -33.61 13.71 -8.14
CA LYS A 80 -34.86 14.18 -8.73
C LYS A 80 -35.69 13.02 -9.27
#